data_AF-A0A7Y9RF46-F1
#
_entry.id   AF-A0A7Y9RF46-F1
#
_cell.length_a   1.000
_cell.length_b   1.000
_cell.length_c   1.000
_cell.angle_alpha   90.00
_cell.angle_beta   90.00
_cell.angle_gamma   90.00
#
_symmetry.space_group_name_H-M   'P 1'
#
loop_
_entity.id
_entity.type
_entity.pdbx_description
1 polymer ?
#
loop_
_entity_poly.entity_id
_entity_poly.type
_entity_poly.pdbx_seq_one_letter_code
_entity_poly.pdbx_strand_id
1 'polypeptide(L)'
;MRGFARAGYLALASSLLMGYAAAQPANIACSSSASAAGTQTWRCDNGITIVAESGARFELKDANRDGHIDSVELSSKALLVEVPRKPGGNPFKVLTPQAIAAVRGTRWAVDVAEAKTSVFVADGRVGVSRRARGRGVVLGPGQGVDVEATGPLTVKQWGQPRIDALMARLGQ
;
A
#
# COMPACT_ATOMS: atom_id res chain seq x y z
N MET A 1 -58.88 -48.68 -36.04
CA MET A 1 -58.21 -49.11 -34.80
C MET A 1 -56.71 -48.95 -34.99
N ARG A 2 -56.03 -48.24 -34.07
CA ARG A 2 -54.61 -48.38 -33.64
C ARG A 2 -53.55 -48.72 -34.73
N GLY A 3 -52.47 -47.98 -34.93
CA GLY A 3 -51.75 -47.09 -34.03
C GLY A 3 -50.55 -46.41 -34.71
N PHE A 4 -49.91 -45.55 -33.93
CA PHE A 4 -49.19 -44.34 -34.31
C PHE A 4 -47.77 -44.54 -34.88
N ALA A 5 -47.43 -43.65 -35.81
CA ALA A 5 -46.11 -43.43 -36.38
C ALA A 5 -45.12 -42.87 -35.34
N ARG A 6 -43.88 -43.37 -35.38
CA ARG A 6 -42.70 -42.79 -34.75
C ARG A 6 -41.68 -42.48 -35.84
N ALA A 7 -41.30 -41.22 -35.99
CA ALA A 7 -39.98 -40.83 -36.49
C ALA A 7 -39.70 -39.40 -36.02
N GLY A 8 -38.89 -39.28 -34.97
CA GLY A 8 -38.42 -38.01 -34.45
C GLY A 8 -37.23 -37.49 -35.25
N TYR A 9 -37.05 -36.17 -35.26
CA TYR A 9 -35.74 -35.58 -35.46
C TYR A 9 -35.61 -34.40 -34.50
N LEU A 10 -34.63 -34.50 -33.59
CA LEU A 10 -34.32 -33.51 -32.58
C LEU A 10 -33.70 -32.28 -33.23
N ALA A 11 -34.27 -31.10 -32.97
CA ALA A 11 -33.57 -29.83 -33.06
C ALA A 11 -33.32 -29.36 -31.64
N LEU A 12 -32.07 -29.32 -31.18
CA LEU A 12 -31.72 -28.70 -29.90
C LEU A 12 -30.45 -27.87 -30.03
N ALA A 13 -30.65 -26.60 -29.67
CA ALA A 13 -29.79 -25.44 -29.83
C ALA A 13 -28.40 -25.57 -29.19
N SER A 14 -27.39 -25.11 -29.93
CA SER A 14 -26.04 -24.84 -29.43
C SER A 14 -26.08 -23.68 -28.44
N SER A 15 -25.80 -23.96 -27.16
CA SER A 15 -25.62 -22.95 -26.12
C SER A 15 -24.13 -22.59 -26.03
N LEU A 16 -23.75 -21.43 -26.55
CA LEU A 16 -22.41 -20.85 -26.38
C LEU A 16 -22.25 -20.42 -24.91
N LEU A 17 -21.51 -21.19 -24.13
CA LEU A 17 -21.03 -20.77 -22.82
C LEU A 17 -19.92 -19.73 -23.01
N MET A 18 -20.28 -18.45 -22.99
CA MET A 18 -19.33 -17.35 -22.80
C MET A 18 -18.66 -17.55 -21.43
N GLY A 19 -17.44 -18.07 -21.42
CA GLY A 19 -16.64 -18.19 -20.21
C GLY A 19 -16.27 -16.80 -19.69
N TYR A 20 -16.84 -16.40 -18.56
CA TYR A 20 -16.42 -15.22 -17.83
C TYR A 20 -15.02 -15.50 -17.28
N ALA A 21 -13.98 -14.98 -17.92
CA ALA A 21 -12.64 -14.97 -17.36
C ALA A 21 -12.63 -13.97 -16.19
N ALA A 22 -12.94 -14.43 -14.98
CA ALA A 22 -12.62 -13.69 -13.77
C ALA A 22 -11.10 -13.63 -13.67
N ALA A 23 -10.52 -12.45 -13.86
CA ALA A 23 -9.11 -12.23 -13.57
C ALA A 23 -8.87 -12.58 -12.09
N GLN A 24 -8.13 -13.66 -11.82
CA GLN A 24 -7.76 -14.00 -10.45
C GLN A 24 -6.86 -12.89 -9.92
N PRO A 25 -7.13 -12.33 -8.72
CA PRO A 25 -6.23 -11.35 -8.13
C PRO A 25 -4.85 -11.97 -8.05
N ALA A 26 -3.82 -11.23 -8.47
CA ALA A 26 -2.44 -11.66 -8.30
C ALA A 26 -2.25 -12.09 -6.84
N ASN A 27 -1.70 -13.28 -6.62
CA ASN A 27 -1.50 -13.88 -5.30
C ASN A 27 -0.42 -13.10 -4.52
N ILE A 28 -0.72 -11.87 -4.14
CA ILE A 28 0.07 -11.13 -3.17
C ILE A 28 -0.30 -11.73 -1.82
N ALA A 29 0.71 -12.16 -1.06
CA ALA A 29 0.52 -12.80 0.24
C ALA A 29 0.15 -11.79 1.35
N CYS A 30 -0.83 -10.92 1.08
CA CYS A 30 -1.37 -9.92 2.00
C CYS A 30 -2.89 -10.07 2.09
N SER A 31 -3.40 -10.13 3.32
CA SER A 31 -4.84 -10.13 3.61
C SER A 31 -5.26 -8.75 4.10
N SER A 32 -6.42 -8.26 3.65
CA SER A 32 -6.95 -6.96 4.07
C SER A 32 -8.16 -7.11 4.99
N SER A 33 -8.27 -6.25 5.99
CA SER A 33 -9.38 -6.19 6.94
C SER A 33 -9.74 -4.74 7.22
N ALA A 34 -11.04 -4.42 7.25
CA ALA A 34 -11.49 -3.09 7.68
C ALA A 34 -11.48 -2.99 9.22
N SER A 35 -11.23 -1.80 9.75
CA SER A 35 -11.34 -1.50 11.17
C SER A 35 -12.64 -0.76 11.47
N ALA A 36 -13.06 -0.79 12.75
CA ALA A 36 -14.21 -0.01 13.22
C ALA A 36 -14.01 1.51 13.07
N ALA A 37 -12.75 1.97 13.01
CA ALA A 37 -12.40 3.38 12.80
C ALA A 37 -12.45 3.79 11.31
N GLY A 38 -12.89 2.90 10.41
CA GLY A 38 -12.99 3.17 8.97
C GLY A 38 -11.66 3.12 8.21
N THR A 39 -10.59 2.70 8.88
CA THR A 39 -9.30 2.40 8.23
C THR A 39 -9.30 0.99 7.66
N GLN A 40 -8.38 0.71 6.74
CA GLN A 40 -8.15 -0.65 6.24
C GLN A 40 -6.74 -1.09 6.63
N THR A 41 -6.60 -2.32 7.10
CA THR A 41 -5.33 -2.91 7.53
C THR A 41 -4.98 -4.10 6.66
N TRP A 42 -3.81 -4.08 6.06
CA TRP A 42 -3.21 -5.20 5.35
C TRP A 42 -2.17 -5.87 6.24
N ARG A 43 -2.26 -7.20 6.34
CA ARG A 43 -1.27 -8.06 7.00
C ARG A 43 -0.70 -9.02 5.98
N CYS A 44 0.60 -8.91 5.77
CA CYS A 44 1.34 -9.76 4.85
C CYS A 44 2.05 -10.88 5.61
N ASP A 45 2.21 -12.03 4.97
CA ASP A 45 2.85 -13.22 5.54
C ASP A 45 4.30 -13.00 5.98
N ASN A 46 4.99 -12.08 5.32
CA ASN A 46 6.35 -11.66 5.61
C ASN A 46 6.47 -10.69 6.81
N GLY A 47 5.36 -10.49 7.53
CA GLY A 47 5.25 -9.68 8.75
C GLY A 47 5.02 -8.18 8.51
N ILE A 48 4.93 -7.73 7.25
CA ILE A 48 4.63 -6.33 6.95
C ILE A 48 3.16 -6.05 7.28
N THR A 49 2.93 -4.96 8.01
CA THR A 49 1.59 -4.43 8.28
C THR A 49 1.44 -3.03 7.70
N ILE A 50 0.32 -2.78 7.04
CA ILE A 50 -0.01 -1.46 6.48
C ILE A 50 -1.39 -1.08 6.99
N VAL A 51 -1.53 0.09 7.60
CA VAL A 51 -2.82 0.69 7.91
C VAL A 51 -3.02 1.89 6.99
N ALA A 52 -4.11 1.92 6.24
CA ALA A 52 -4.46 3.03 5.38
C ALA A 52 -5.60 3.86 5.97
N GLU A 53 -5.44 5.18 5.91
CA GLU A 53 -6.52 6.12 6.16
C GLU A 53 -7.72 5.83 5.24
N SER A 54 -8.92 6.08 5.76
CA SER A 54 -10.14 6.03 4.95
C SER A 54 -10.01 6.86 3.66
N GLY A 55 -10.24 6.21 2.51
CA GLY A 55 -10.15 6.86 1.19
C GLY A 55 -8.72 7.05 0.65
N ALA A 56 -7.69 6.50 1.31
CA ALA A 56 -6.34 6.51 0.76
C ALA A 56 -6.26 5.77 -0.58
N ARG A 57 -5.43 6.31 -1.49
CA ARG A 57 -5.22 5.74 -2.83
C ARG A 57 -3.80 5.25 -2.97
N PHE A 58 -3.62 3.94 -3.06
CA PHE A 58 -2.31 3.33 -3.15
C PHE A 58 -2.34 1.99 -3.89
N GLU A 59 -1.16 1.54 -4.30
CA GLU A 59 -0.95 0.24 -4.92
C GLU A 59 0.18 -0.50 -4.22
N LEU A 60 -0.06 -1.76 -3.87
CA LEU A 60 0.99 -2.67 -3.41
C LEU A 60 1.79 -3.17 -4.62
N LYS A 61 3.11 -3.22 -4.49
CA LYS A 61 4.02 -3.63 -5.57
C LYS A 61 4.95 -4.74 -5.10
N ASP A 62 5.04 -5.76 -5.93
CA ASP A 62 6.01 -6.85 -5.89
C ASP A 62 6.82 -6.76 -7.19
N ALA A 63 7.91 -5.99 -7.18
CA ALA A 63 8.66 -5.69 -8.38
C ALA A 63 9.60 -6.85 -8.78
N ASN A 64 10.06 -7.64 -7.82
CA ASN A 64 10.88 -8.83 -8.06
C ASN A 64 10.04 -10.09 -8.36
N ARG A 65 8.71 -10.03 -8.22
CA ARG A 65 7.75 -11.11 -8.49
C ARG A 65 7.97 -12.35 -7.63
N ASP A 66 8.32 -12.15 -6.37
CA ASP A 66 8.54 -13.24 -5.42
C ASP A 66 7.29 -13.61 -4.59
N GLY A 67 6.15 -12.92 -4.83
CA GLY A 67 4.90 -13.10 -4.11
C GLY A 67 4.75 -12.18 -2.89
N HIS A 68 5.80 -11.44 -2.53
CA HIS A 68 5.81 -10.52 -1.41
C HIS A 68 5.99 -9.08 -1.86
N ILE A 69 5.31 -8.16 -1.17
CA ILE A 69 5.44 -6.75 -1.48
C ILE A 69 6.82 -6.21 -1.07
N ASP A 70 7.44 -5.45 -1.97
CA ASP A 70 8.69 -4.72 -1.72
C ASP A 70 8.47 -3.21 -1.61
N SER A 71 7.31 -2.74 -2.08
CA SER A 71 6.98 -1.33 -2.07
C SER A 71 5.49 -1.04 -2.12
N VAL A 72 5.15 0.20 -1.76
CA VAL A 72 3.82 0.79 -1.91
C VAL A 72 3.94 2.08 -2.70
N GLU A 73 3.13 2.24 -3.73
CA GLU A 73 2.96 3.51 -4.42
C GLU A 73 1.74 4.23 -3.84
N LEU A 74 1.95 5.31 -3.09
CA LEU A 74 0.91 6.09 -2.40
C LEU A 74 0.70 7.43 -3.10
N SER A 75 -0.54 7.69 -3.52
CA SER A 75 -0.89 8.90 -4.29
C SER A 75 -1.75 9.91 -3.52
N SER A 76 -2.40 9.50 -2.43
CA SER A 76 -3.27 10.37 -1.64
C SER A 76 -3.50 9.81 -0.24
N LYS A 77 -3.59 10.72 0.75
CA LYS A 77 -3.83 10.43 2.18
C LYS A 77 -2.66 9.70 2.84
N ALA A 78 -2.91 9.14 4.03
CA ALA A 78 -1.88 8.56 4.87
C ALA A 78 -1.87 7.03 4.90
N LEU A 79 -0.65 6.48 5.03
CA LEU A 79 -0.37 5.11 5.43
C LEU A 79 0.48 5.11 6.70
N LEU A 80 0.20 4.19 7.62
CA LEU A 80 1.13 3.72 8.63
C LEU A 80 1.67 2.37 8.19
N VAL A 81 2.99 2.25 8.11
CA VAL A 81 3.66 1.04 7.64
C VAL A 81 4.58 0.54 8.73
N GLU A 82 4.48 -0.74 9.04
CA GLU A 82 5.39 -1.45 9.92
C GLU A 82 6.05 -2.58 9.13
N VAL A 83 7.38 -2.47 9.01
CA VAL A 83 8.21 -3.47 8.34
C VAL A 83 9.08 -4.13 9.39
N PRO A 84 9.11 -5.47 9.49
CA PRO A 84 10.00 -6.18 10.39
C PRO A 84 11.48 -5.89 10.08
N ARG A 85 12.32 -5.89 11.11
CA ARG A 85 13.77 -5.73 10.91
C ARG A 85 14.32 -6.95 10.17
N LYS A 86 14.87 -6.72 8.98
CA LYS A 86 15.58 -7.71 8.17
C LYS A 86 17.03 -7.25 7.98
N PRO A 87 18.02 -7.96 8.56
CA PRO A 87 19.44 -7.68 8.29
C PRO A 87 19.76 -8.02 6.83
N GLY A 88 20.28 -7.05 6.08
CA GLY A 88 20.56 -7.22 4.65
C GLY A 88 19.32 -7.10 3.75
N GLY A 89 19.48 -7.35 2.45
CA GLY A 89 18.40 -7.28 1.47
C GLY A 89 18.02 -5.87 0.98
N ASN A 90 17.08 -5.85 0.05
CA ASN A 90 16.52 -4.63 -0.51
C ASN A 90 15.65 -3.92 0.53
N PRO A 91 15.72 -2.58 0.63
CA PRO A 91 14.86 -1.84 1.53
C PRO A 91 13.41 -1.88 1.03
N PHE A 92 12.46 -1.94 1.96
CA PHE A 92 11.06 -1.69 1.67
C PHE A 92 10.83 -0.20 1.42
N LYS A 93 9.99 0.17 0.46
CA LYS A 93 9.80 1.58 0.06
C LYS A 93 8.34 1.99 0.04
N VAL A 94 8.06 3.22 0.46
CA VAL A 94 6.85 3.94 0.01
C VAL A 94 7.29 5.00 -0.97
N LEU A 95 6.73 4.93 -2.18
CA LEU A 95 6.90 5.91 -3.23
C LEU A 95 5.67 6.82 -3.23
N THR A 96 5.91 8.12 -3.33
CA THR A 96 4.87 9.14 -3.45
C THR A 96 5.21 10.08 -4.60
N PRO A 97 4.31 10.98 -5.03
CA PRO A 97 4.63 11.93 -6.09
C PRO A 97 5.89 12.77 -5.78
N GLN A 98 6.08 13.17 -4.52
CA GLN A 98 7.20 14.04 -4.13
C GLN A 98 8.42 13.28 -3.58
N ALA A 99 8.24 12.10 -2.97
CA ALA A 99 9.27 11.46 -2.17
C ALA A 99 9.40 9.95 -2.42
N ILE A 100 10.57 9.43 -2.07
CA ILE A 100 10.80 8.01 -1.84
C ILE A 100 11.29 7.89 -0.41
N ALA A 101 10.63 7.04 0.36
CA ALA A 101 11.02 6.78 1.72
C ALA A 101 11.22 5.28 1.94
N ALA A 102 12.41 4.93 2.44
CA ALA A 102 12.97 3.59 2.37
C ALA A 102 13.48 3.13 3.75
N VAL A 103 13.16 1.88 4.10
CA VAL A 103 13.38 1.33 5.44
C VAL A 103 13.97 -0.08 5.42
N ARG A 104 14.58 -0.47 6.55
CA ARG A 104 15.04 -1.85 6.84
C ARG A 104 14.65 -2.25 8.26
N GLY A 105 13.35 -2.19 8.57
CA GLY A 105 12.83 -2.42 9.91
C GLY A 105 12.43 -1.13 10.60
N THR A 106 11.18 -0.70 10.46
CA THR A 106 10.71 0.61 10.92
C THR A 106 9.19 0.64 10.97
N ARG A 107 8.64 1.33 11.98
CA ARG A 107 7.23 1.75 12.03
C ARG A 107 7.14 3.24 11.76
N TRP A 108 6.50 3.62 10.67
CA TRP A 108 6.54 4.98 10.15
C TRP A 108 5.30 5.32 9.33
N ALA A 109 4.98 6.60 9.25
CA ALA A 109 3.82 7.09 8.53
C ALA A 109 4.23 7.98 7.35
N VAL A 110 3.48 7.86 6.26
CA VAL A 110 3.59 8.71 5.07
C VAL A 110 2.24 9.31 4.79
N ASP A 111 2.17 10.62 4.66
CA ASP A 111 0.95 11.37 4.34
C ASP A 111 1.15 12.17 3.06
N VAL A 112 0.33 11.91 2.06
CA VAL A 112 0.33 12.63 0.79
C VAL A 112 -0.84 13.61 0.75
N ALA A 113 -0.48 14.89 0.82
CA ALA A 113 -1.32 16.02 0.47
C ALA A 113 -0.90 16.59 -0.89
N GLU A 114 -1.76 17.38 -1.55
CA GLU A 114 -1.62 17.80 -2.96
C GLU A 114 -0.18 18.04 -3.43
N ALA A 115 0.54 19.00 -2.84
CA ALA A 115 1.89 19.37 -3.24
C ALA A 115 2.99 18.89 -2.27
N LYS A 116 2.66 18.04 -1.29
CA LYS A 116 3.55 17.71 -0.17
C LYS A 116 3.41 16.28 0.29
N THR A 117 4.54 15.59 0.40
CA THR A 117 4.64 14.33 1.17
C THR A 117 5.23 14.62 2.54
N SER A 118 4.52 14.23 3.59
CA SER A 118 5.03 14.28 4.96
C SER A 118 5.43 12.88 5.38
N VAL A 119 6.61 12.72 5.99
CA VAL A 119 7.09 11.44 6.52
C VAL A 119 7.38 11.59 8.01
N PHE A 120 6.88 10.67 8.82
CA PHE A 120 7.09 10.61 10.27
C PHE A 120 7.57 9.23 10.72
N VAL A 121 8.48 9.19 11.68
CA VAL A 121 9.02 7.93 12.21
C VAL A 121 8.52 7.72 13.63
N ALA A 122 7.74 6.66 13.84
CA ALA A 122 7.32 6.26 15.18
C ALA A 122 8.42 5.43 15.87
N ASP A 123 9.00 4.47 15.15
CA ASP A 123 10.13 3.65 15.61
C ASP A 123 11.05 3.27 14.45
N GLY A 124 12.36 3.12 14.73
CA GLY A 124 13.36 2.77 13.73
C GLY A 124 13.98 3.97 13.01
N ARG A 125 14.34 3.78 11.72
CA ARG A 125 14.98 4.83 10.89
C ARG A 125 14.51 4.77 9.45
N VAL A 126 14.15 5.91 8.89
CA VAL A 126 13.72 6.05 7.49
C VAL A 126 14.73 6.91 6.73
N GLY A 127 15.20 6.42 5.59
CA GLY A 127 15.86 7.27 4.60
C GLY A 127 14.81 7.90 3.70
N VAL A 128 14.78 9.23 3.58
CA VAL A 128 13.84 9.97 2.73
C VAL A 128 14.60 10.77 1.70
N SER A 129 14.24 10.62 0.43
CA SER A 129 14.73 11.45 -0.66
C SER A 129 13.57 12.00 -1.47
N ARG A 130 13.86 13.01 -2.29
CA ARG A 130 12.95 13.39 -3.38
C ARG A 130 12.81 12.21 -4.35
N ARG A 131 11.66 12.14 -5.01
CA ARG A 131 11.45 11.19 -6.13
C ARG A 131 12.32 11.57 -7.32
N ALA A 132 12.42 12.87 -7.60
CA ALA A 132 13.47 13.42 -8.45
C ALA A 132 14.84 13.23 -7.78
N ARG A 133 15.91 13.16 -8.58
CA ARG A 133 17.27 12.98 -8.05
C ARG A 133 17.62 14.07 -7.02
N GLY A 134 18.36 13.70 -5.99
CA GLY A 134 18.82 14.62 -4.94
C GLY A 134 19.40 13.90 -3.74
N ARG A 135 20.02 14.66 -2.82
CA ARG A 135 20.48 14.12 -1.53
C ARG A 135 19.27 13.82 -0.65
N GLY A 136 19.25 12.64 -0.05
CA GLY A 136 18.27 12.28 0.98
C GLY A 136 18.71 12.70 2.37
N VAL A 137 17.78 12.56 3.32
CA VAL A 137 17.98 12.71 4.76
C VAL A 137 17.59 11.41 5.47
N VAL A 138 18.06 11.22 6.69
CA VAL A 138 17.67 10.09 7.54
C VAL A 138 16.93 10.65 8.75
N LEU A 139 15.78 10.04 9.05
CA LEU A 139 14.94 10.37 10.18
C LEU A 139 15.05 9.26 11.23
N GLY A 140 15.05 9.64 12.51
CA GLY A 140 14.90 8.76 13.66
C GLY A 140 13.56 8.96 14.37
N PRO A 141 13.32 8.25 15.49
CA PRO A 141 12.04 8.27 16.19
C PRO A 141 11.60 9.68 16.62
N GLY A 142 10.32 9.98 16.43
CA GLY A 142 9.71 11.28 16.73
C GLY A 142 10.04 12.39 15.72
N GLN A 143 10.94 12.12 14.77
CA GLN A 143 11.26 13.06 13.72
C GLN A 143 10.35 12.89 12.51
N GLY A 144 10.19 13.98 11.78
CA GLY A 144 9.58 13.98 10.47
C GLY A 144 10.16 15.00 9.52
N VAL A 145 9.82 14.85 8.25
CA VAL A 145 10.23 15.75 7.17
C VAL A 145 9.05 16.01 6.25
N ASP A 146 8.97 17.23 5.76
CA ASP A 146 8.03 17.66 4.74
C ASP A 146 8.78 17.78 3.42
N VAL A 147 8.32 17.06 2.39
CA VAL A 147 8.91 17.01 1.05
C VAL A 147 7.96 17.68 0.07
N GLU A 148 8.32 18.88 -0.35
CA GLU A 148 7.61 19.65 -1.40
C GLU A 148 8.28 19.45 -2.76
N ALA A 149 8.02 20.27 -3.78
CA ALA A 149 8.67 20.15 -5.09
C ALA A 149 10.13 20.63 -5.11
N THR A 150 10.44 21.65 -4.31
CA THR A 150 11.77 22.29 -4.23
C THR A 150 12.14 22.58 -2.78
N GLY A 151 13.35 23.14 -2.55
CA GLY A 151 13.83 23.52 -1.22
C GLY A 151 14.57 22.40 -0.47
N PRO A 152 15.17 22.73 0.69
CA PRO A 152 15.93 21.78 1.48
C PRO A 152 15.02 20.79 2.23
N LEU A 153 15.47 19.53 2.34
CA LEU A 153 14.84 18.55 3.22
C LEU A 153 15.22 18.86 4.67
N THR A 154 14.29 19.42 5.44
CA THR A 154 14.54 19.85 6.82
C THR A 154 13.93 18.84 7.79
N VAL A 155 14.78 18.06 8.46
CA VAL A 155 14.34 17.13 9.51
C VAL A 155 13.97 17.92 10.77
N LYS A 156 12.79 17.63 11.33
CA LYS A 156 12.27 18.29 12.54
C LYS A 156 11.78 17.26 13.54
N GLN A 157 11.91 17.55 14.83
CA GLN A 157 11.10 16.89 15.84
C GLN A 157 9.65 17.32 15.65
N TRP A 158 8.73 16.39 15.45
CA TRP A 158 7.31 16.73 15.35
C TRP A 158 6.73 16.92 16.74
N GLY A 159 5.94 17.98 16.92
CA GLY A 159 5.20 18.19 18.16
C GLY A 159 4.07 17.17 18.31
N GLN A 160 3.76 16.80 19.55
CA GLN A 160 2.75 15.78 19.86
C GLN A 160 1.39 16.02 19.18
N PRO A 161 0.84 17.25 19.13
CA PRO A 161 -0.45 17.48 18.46
C PRO A 161 -0.47 17.10 16.98
N ARG A 162 0.66 17.28 16.27
CA ARG A 162 0.78 16.89 14.86
C ARG A 162 0.84 15.37 14.71
N ILE A 163 1.52 14.69 15.64
CA ILE A 163 1.61 13.23 15.67
C ILE A 163 0.22 12.65 15.93
N ASP A 164 -0.46 13.12 16.97
CA ASP A 164 -1.79 12.64 17.36
C ASP A 164 -2.82 12.82 16.24
N ALA A 165 -2.82 13.99 15.57
CA ALA A 165 -3.73 14.25 14.46
C ALA A 165 -3.51 13.29 13.28
N LEU A 166 -2.26 12.93 12.98
CA LEU A 166 -1.95 11.93 11.95
C LEU A 166 -2.36 10.53 12.39
N MET A 167 -2.02 10.15 13.61
CA MET A 167 -2.29 8.81 14.16
C MET A 167 -3.80 8.56 14.32
N ALA A 168 -4.58 9.56 14.70
CA ALA A 168 -6.04 9.46 14.78
C ALA A 168 -6.69 9.14 13.42
N ARG A 169 -6.21 9.75 12.32
CA ARG A 169 -6.66 9.41 10.94
C ARG A 169 -6.34 7.96 10.55
N LEU A 170 -5.32 7.39 11.19
CA LEU A 170 -4.85 6.02 11.00
C LEU A 170 -5.43 5.06 12.05
N GLY A 171 -6.36 5.52 12.88
CA GLY A 171 -7.03 4.71 13.91
C GLY A 171 -6.06 4.13 14.95
N GLN A 172 -4.99 4.87 15.27
CA GLN A 172 -4.00 4.52 16.28
C GLN A 172 -4.20 5.31 17.58
#